data_AF-A0A7V3MHG3-F1
#
_entry.id   AF-A0A7V3MHG3-F1
#
_cell.length_a   1.000
_cell.length_b   1.000
_cell.length_c   1.000
_cell.angle_alpha   90.00
_cell.angle_beta   90.00
_cell.angle_gamma   90.00
#
_symmetry.space_group_name_H-M   'P 1'
#
loop_
_entity.id
_entity.type
_entity.pdbx_description
1 polymer ?
#
loop_
_entity_poly.entity_id
_entity_poly.type
_entity_poly.pdbx_seq_one_letter_code
_entity_poly.pdbx_strand_id
1 'polypeptide(L)'
;AEPSGEDVLRRMNGLDLTTGRAVGGYTELRADGSTACGCWIYSGVYADEVNQAARRTPRDEQGPHDNEWGWTWPLNRRVLYNRASADAAGRPWSERKKLVWWHPENNEWTGHDVPDFERNKPPDYRPPEGAVGVEALRGDNAFIMQSDGKAWLFAPNGLADGPLPTHYEPHESPVRNALYAQQGNPARIVYGRSDNPSNPAPPEAHGEVFPFVFTTARLTEHHTAGGMSRQLPYLAELQPELFVEVSPELARMRGLTHLDWAHVVTSRTAIDAKVFVTDRMKPLRLEDRVIHQVWMPYHWGYAGPVQGEVVNDLLGVVLDPNVFIQESKVATCDVRPGRRPRGPQLLAYIADYRRRAGITTETGTQLDTTRPGPVVHLEPEEKP
;
A
#
# COMPACT_ATOMS: atom_id res chain seq x y z
N ALA A 1 -0.58 -36.62 -8.62
CA ALA A 1 0.75 -36.12 -9.01
C ALA A 1 0.79 -34.64 -8.67
N GLU A 2 1.88 -34.15 -8.08
CA GLU A 2 2.07 -32.71 -7.87
C GLU A 2 2.09 -31.98 -9.21
N PRO A 3 1.53 -30.76 -9.32
CA PRO A 3 1.58 -29.99 -10.55
C PRO A 3 3.03 -29.63 -10.93
N SER A 4 3.37 -29.73 -12.23
CA SER A 4 4.66 -29.28 -12.73
C SER A 4 4.70 -27.75 -12.82
N GLY A 5 5.65 -27.12 -12.11
CA GLY A 5 5.82 -25.66 -12.18
C GLY A 5 6.16 -25.15 -13.59
N GLU A 6 6.86 -25.96 -14.38
CA GLU A 6 7.19 -25.65 -15.78
C GLU A 6 5.95 -25.67 -16.68
N ASP A 7 5.07 -26.68 -16.53
CA ASP A 7 3.80 -26.73 -17.27
C ASP A 7 2.87 -25.58 -16.86
N VAL A 8 2.81 -25.25 -15.57
CA VAL A 8 2.04 -24.08 -15.09
C VAL A 8 2.57 -22.79 -15.70
N LEU A 9 3.89 -22.55 -15.67
CA LEU A 9 4.49 -21.35 -16.25
C LEU A 9 4.25 -21.28 -17.77
N ARG A 10 4.39 -22.40 -18.48
CA ARG A 10 4.11 -22.51 -19.91
C ARG A 10 2.64 -22.19 -20.24
N ARG A 11 1.69 -22.62 -19.41
CA ARG A 11 0.27 -22.27 -19.57
C ARG A 11 -0.03 -20.82 -19.19
N MET A 12 0.69 -20.26 -18.21
CA MET A 12 0.60 -18.84 -17.88
C MET A 12 1.09 -17.96 -19.03
N ASN A 13 2.18 -18.34 -19.72
CA ASN A 13 2.66 -17.70 -20.94
C ASN A 13 1.59 -17.67 -22.04
N GLY A 14 0.94 -18.80 -22.23
CA GLY A 14 -0.07 -19.01 -23.24
C GLY A 14 0.41 -19.85 -24.42
N LEU A 15 -0.56 -20.46 -25.08
CA LEU A 15 -0.41 -21.48 -26.10
C LEU A 15 -1.30 -21.14 -27.31
N ASP A 16 -0.78 -21.42 -28.49
CA ASP A 16 -1.60 -21.64 -29.67
C ASP A 16 -2.21 -23.05 -29.56
N LEU A 17 -3.54 -23.15 -29.51
CA LEU A 17 -4.25 -24.42 -29.32
C LEU A 17 -4.31 -25.28 -30.58
N THR A 18 -4.02 -24.71 -31.75
CA THR A 18 -3.97 -25.43 -33.02
C THR A 18 -2.64 -26.15 -33.20
N THR A 19 -1.53 -25.51 -32.78
CA THR A 19 -0.18 -26.08 -32.88
C THR A 19 0.31 -26.71 -31.58
N GLY A 20 -0.31 -26.37 -30.45
CA GLY A 20 0.11 -26.77 -29.12
C GLY A 20 1.36 -26.06 -28.61
N ARG A 21 1.91 -25.08 -29.35
CA ARG A 21 3.16 -24.37 -29.00
C ARG A 21 2.91 -23.15 -28.14
N ALA A 22 3.90 -22.79 -27.32
CA ALA A 22 3.94 -21.53 -26.61
C ALA A 22 3.96 -20.35 -27.59
N VAL A 23 3.14 -19.34 -27.30
CA VAL A 23 3.18 -18.07 -28.05
C VAL A 23 4.41 -17.26 -27.64
N GLY A 24 4.95 -16.47 -28.57
CA GLY A 24 6.11 -15.61 -28.34
C GLY A 24 5.82 -14.37 -27.51
N GLY A 25 4.55 -13.97 -27.41
CA GLY A 25 4.12 -12.79 -26.66
C GLY A 25 2.64 -12.50 -26.78
N TYR A 26 2.14 -11.54 -25.98
CA TYR A 26 0.70 -11.25 -25.91
C TYR A 26 0.09 -10.74 -27.22
N THR A 27 0.90 -10.23 -28.16
CA THR A 27 0.43 -9.78 -29.48
C THR A 27 0.00 -10.92 -30.40
N GLU A 28 0.41 -12.15 -30.09
CA GLU A 28 -0.02 -13.36 -30.80
C GLU A 28 -1.34 -13.92 -30.27
N LEU A 29 -1.81 -13.47 -29.10
CA LEU A 29 -3.07 -13.91 -28.53
C LEU A 29 -4.25 -13.49 -29.41
N ARG A 30 -5.26 -14.35 -29.46
CA ARG A 30 -6.47 -14.19 -30.28
C ARG A 30 -7.73 -14.37 -29.44
N ALA A 31 -8.75 -13.58 -29.76
CA ALA A 31 -10.06 -13.61 -29.09
C ALA A 31 -11.03 -14.65 -29.69
N ASP A 32 -10.61 -15.38 -30.72
CA ASP A 32 -11.42 -16.39 -31.43
C ASP A 32 -11.37 -17.79 -30.80
N GLY A 33 -10.66 -17.93 -29.67
CA GLY A 33 -10.47 -19.20 -28.98
C GLY A 33 -9.33 -20.06 -29.53
N SER A 34 -8.56 -19.59 -30.52
CA SER A 34 -7.38 -20.31 -31.05
C SER A 34 -6.16 -20.26 -30.12
N THR A 35 -6.18 -19.38 -29.12
CA THR A 35 -5.12 -19.28 -28.10
C THR A 35 -5.69 -19.40 -26.69
N ALA A 36 -4.95 -20.02 -25.78
CA ALA A 36 -5.23 -20.01 -24.34
C ALA A 36 -4.08 -19.37 -23.57
N CYS A 37 -4.36 -18.53 -22.59
CA CYS A 37 -3.31 -17.88 -21.78
C CYS A 37 -3.79 -17.69 -20.34
N GLY A 38 -3.03 -18.23 -19.37
CA GLY A 38 -3.38 -18.12 -17.96
C GLY A 38 -3.17 -16.72 -17.39
N CYS A 39 -2.19 -15.95 -17.91
CA CYS A 39 -1.94 -14.58 -17.51
C CYS A 39 -1.32 -13.79 -18.67
N TRP A 40 -2.11 -12.97 -19.37
CA TRP A 40 -1.68 -12.34 -20.62
C TRP A 40 -0.42 -11.46 -20.49
N ILE A 41 -0.21 -10.77 -19.36
CA ILE A 41 1.00 -9.95 -19.16
C ILE A 41 2.28 -10.80 -19.02
N TYR A 42 2.16 -12.10 -18.72
CA TYR A 42 3.27 -13.06 -18.68
C TYR A 42 3.55 -13.69 -20.05
N SER A 43 2.72 -13.43 -21.06
CA SER A 43 2.96 -13.94 -22.40
C SER A 43 4.28 -13.41 -22.97
N GLY A 44 5.17 -14.32 -23.33
CA GLY A 44 6.59 -14.12 -23.66
C GLY A 44 7.56 -14.70 -22.63
N VAL A 45 7.13 -15.04 -21.41
CA VAL A 45 8.00 -15.67 -20.38
C VAL A 45 8.46 -17.09 -20.75
N TYR A 46 7.74 -17.75 -21.65
CA TYR A 46 8.03 -19.10 -22.16
C TYR A 46 8.14 -19.11 -23.70
N ALA A 47 8.52 -17.97 -24.29
CA ALA A 47 8.76 -17.86 -25.73
C ALA A 47 9.80 -18.90 -26.19
N ASP A 48 9.63 -19.40 -27.41
CA ASP A 48 10.48 -20.43 -28.03
C ASP A 48 10.55 -21.76 -27.25
N GLU A 49 9.54 -22.04 -26.42
CA GLU A 49 9.52 -23.19 -25.49
C GLU A 49 10.66 -23.16 -24.45
N VAL A 50 11.19 -21.97 -24.17
CA VAL A 50 12.29 -21.76 -23.21
C VAL A 50 11.80 -20.92 -22.05
N ASN A 51 12.08 -21.36 -20.82
CA ASN A 51 11.81 -20.59 -19.61
C ASN A 51 12.72 -19.35 -19.54
N GLN A 52 12.21 -18.20 -20.01
CA GLN A 52 12.95 -16.93 -20.03
C GLN A 52 13.19 -16.39 -18.61
N ALA A 53 12.33 -16.72 -17.64
CA ALA A 53 12.54 -16.34 -16.24
C ALA A 53 13.73 -17.06 -15.58
N ALA A 54 14.26 -18.12 -16.21
CA ALA A 54 15.42 -18.86 -15.73
C ALA A 54 16.77 -18.29 -16.22
N ARG A 55 16.80 -17.20 -17.00
CA ARG A 55 18.05 -16.56 -17.45
C ARG A 55 18.84 -15.97 -16.26
N ARG A 56 20.17 -16.04 -16.32
CA ARG A 56 21.07 -15.69 -15.20
C ARG A 56 22.36 -14.96 -15.62
N THR A 57 22.33 -14.19 -16.71
CA THR A 57 23.52 -13.44 -17.16
C THR A 57 23.94 -12.42 -16.09
N PRO A 58 25.15 -12.55 -15.50
CA PRO A 58 25.58 -11.71 -14.38
C PRO A 58 25.59 -10.20 -14.69
N ARG A 59 25.52 -9.38 -13.64
CA ARG A 59 25.49 -7.91 -13.74
C ARG A 59 26.70 -7.33 -14.48
N ASP A 60 27.86 -7.94 -14.33
CA ASP A 60 29.14 -7.52 -14.93
C ASP A 60 29.25 -7.86 -16.42
N GLU A 61 28.36 -8.71 -16.93
CA GLU A 61 28.28 -9.09 -18.35
C GLU A 61 27.14 -8.37 -19.10
N GLN A 62 26.41 -7.47 -18.44
CA GLN A 62 25.23 -6.83 -19.03
C GLN A 62 25.09 -5.36 -18.61
N GLY A 63 24.47 -4.56 -19.48
CA GLY A 63 24.12 -3.17 -19.21
C GLY A 63 22.97 -3.02 -18.20
N PRO A 64 22.73 -1.80 -17.67
CA PRO A 64 21.68 -1.55 -16.67
C PRO A 64 20.25 -1.90 -17.09
N HIS A 65 20.00 -1.99 -18.40
CA HIS A 65 18.68 -2.25 -19.01
C HIS A 65 18.64 -3.54 -19.83
N ASP A 66 19.73 -4.31 -19.79
CA ASP A 66 19.81 -5.56 -20.53
C ASP A 66 18.87 -6.61 -19.93
N ASN A 67 18.50 -7.57 -20.78
CA ASN A 67 17.31 -8.38 -20.61
C ASN A 67 17.58 -9.86 -20.32
N GLU A 68 18.78 -10.16 -19.84
CA GLU A 68 19.32 -11.51 -19.72
C GLU A 68 19.43 -12.01 -18.26
N TRP A 69 18.88 -11.28 -17.30
CA TRP A 69 18.65 -11.77 -15.94
C TRP A 69 17.15 -11.83 -15.61
N GLY A 70 16.65 -13.05 -15.41
CA GLY A 70 15.21 -13.33 -15.32
C GLY A 70 14.42 -12.78 -16.52
N TRP A 71 13.14 -12.52 -16.28
CA TRP A 71 12.24 -11.92 -17.26
C TRP A 71 11.23 -11.02 -16.53
N THR A 72 10.97 -9.83 -17.07
CA THR A 72 10.06 -8.86 -16.47
C THR A 72 8.82 -8.66 -17.34
N TRP A 73 7.64 -8.74 -16.76
CA TRP A 73 6.43 -8.33 -17.50
C TRP A 73 6.38 -6.80 -17.59
N PRO A 74 5.79 -6.23 -18.67
CA PRO A 74 5.34 -6.89 -19.88
C PRO A 74 6.46 -6.98 -20.94
N LEU A 75 6.55 -8.11 -21.66
CA LEU A 75 7.51 -8.34 -22.78
C LEU A 75 8.97 -7.92 -22.48
N ASN A 76 9.45 -8.20 -21.27
CA ASN A 76 10.81 -7.88 -20.81
C ASN A 76 11.17 -6.39 -20.83
N ARG A 77 10.17 -5.49 -20.76
CA ARG A 77 10.37 -4.05 -20.58
C ARG A 77 10.83 -3.80 -19.14
N ARG A 78 12.02 -3.24 -18.94
CA ARG A 78 12.57 -2.97 -17.60
C ARG A 78 12.06 -1.66 -17.02
N VAL A 79 11.71 -0.71 -17.88
CA VAL A 79 11.17 0.61 -17.49
C VAL A 79 9.86 0.85 -18.23
N LEU A 80 8.75 0.83 -17.50
CA LEU A 80 7.45 1.21 -18.05
C LEU A 80 7.42 2.68 -18.48
N TYR A 81 6.60 2.99 -19.47
CA TYR A 81 6.40 4.31 -20.03
C TYR A 81 7.68 4.93 -20.62
N ASN A 82 8.66 4.10 -21.00
CA ASN A 82 9.96 4.57 -21.48
C ASN A 82 9.87 5.43 -22.76
N ARG A 83 8.78 5.39 -23.53
CA ARG A 83 8.48 6.35 -24.62
C ARG A 83 8.52 7.81 -24.15
N ALA A 84 8.19 8.09 -22.88
CA ALA A 84 8.25 9.43 -22.29
C ALA A 84 9.69 9.91 -22.02
N SER A 85 10.71 9.05 -22.17
CA SER A 85 12.12 9.41 -22.08
C SER A 85 12.65 10.18 -23.31
N ALA A 86 11.82 10.30 -24.35
CA ALA A 86 12.08 11.07 -25.55
C ALA A 86 10.99 12.11 -25.81
N ASP A 87 11.32 13.15 -26.57
CA ASP A 87 10.41 14.22 -26.96
C ASP A 87 9.33 13.75 -27.96
N ALA A 88 8.47 14.68 -28.39
CA ALA A 88 7.39 14.39 -29.32
C ALA A 88 7.91 13.90 -30.70
N ALA A 89 9.13 14.24 -31.08
CA ALA A 89 9.78 13.77 -32.31
C ALA A 89 10.59 12.47 -32.10
N GLY A 90 10.59 11.91 -30.89
CA GLY A 90 11.30 10.70 -30.53
C GLY A 90 12.80 10.87 -30.31
N ARG A 91 13.26 12.10 -30.06
CA ARG A 91 14.65 12.38 -29.67
C ARG A 91 14.78 12.31 -28.14
N PRO A 92 15.80 11.65 -27.58
CA PRO A 92 15.98 11.61 -26.13
C PRO A 92 16.06 13.01 -25.50
N TRP A 93 15.46 13.19 -24.31
CA TRP A 93 15.61 14.45 -23.57
C TRP A 93 17.05 14.72 -23.11
N SER A 94 17.85 13.67 -22.99
CA SER A 94 19.24 13.72 -22.53
C SER A 94 20.04 12.58 -23.11
N GLU A 95 21.13 12.89 -23.83
CA GLU A 95 22.03 11.84 -24.36
C GLU A 95 22.62 10.96 -23.25
N ARG A 96 22.93 11.55 -22.09
CA ARG A 96 23.50 10.81 -20.95
C ARG A 96 22.53 9.80 -20.33
N LYS A 97 21.22 10.02 -20.49
CA LYS A 97 20.16 9.22 -19.87
C LYS A 97 19.16 8.66 -20.90
N LYS A 98 19.52 8.60 -22.17
CA LYS A 98 18.62 8.09 -23.20
C LYS A 98 18.28 6.65 -22.90
N LEU A 99 17.05 6.27 -23.22
CA LEU A 99 16.55 4.94 -22.96
C LEU A 99 15.97 4.34 -24.24
N VAL A 100 14.99 5.01 -24.84
CA VAL A 100 14.49 4.67 -26.18
C VAL A 100 14.43 5.92 -27.06
N TRP A 101 14.53 5.74 -28.37
CA TRP A 101 14.46 6.80 -29.37
C TRP A 101 13.92 6.27 -30.70
N TRP A 102 13.43 7.19 -31.52
CA TRP A 102 13.01 6.89 -32.88
C TRP A 102 14.23 6.80 -33.82
N HIS A 103 14.35 5.71 -34.57
CA HIS A 103 15.36 5.51 -35.59
C HIS A 103 14.74 5.67 -36.99
N PRO A 104 14.80 6.87 -37.60
CA PRO A 104 14.05 7.18 -38.81
C PRO A 104 14.48 6.33 -40.02
N GLU A 105 15.75 5.91 -40.09
CA GLU A 105 16.24 5.08 -41.19
C GLU A 105 15.63 3.67 -41.19
N ASN A 106 15.23 3.17 -40.00
CA ASN A 106 14.65 1.84 -39.83
C ASN A 106 13.13 1.88 -39.62
N ASN A 107 12.55 3.08 -39.47
CA ASN A 107 11.16 3.29 -39.08
C ASN A 107 10.75 2.51 -37.82
N GLU A 108 11.61 2.54 -36.79
CA GLU A 108 11.32 1.87 -35.51
C GLU A 108 11.76 2.65 -34.28
N TRP A 109 11.11 2.39 -33.16
CA TRP A 109 11.62 2.66 -31.83
C TRP A 109 12.67 1.63 -31.45
N THR A 110 13.84 2.11 -31.05
CA THR A 110 14.95 1.29 -30.55
C THR A 110 15.52 1.91 -29.29
N GLY A 111 16.47 1.25 -28.64
CA GLY A 111 17.00 1.75 -27.39
C GLY A 111 17.87 0.78 -26.62
N HIS A 112 18.15 1.17 -25.38
CA HIS A 112 18.76 0.33 -24.37
C HIS A 112 17.74 -0.57 -23.63
N ASP A 113 16.44 -0.31 -23.78
CA ASP A 113 15.35 -1.13 -23.25
C ASP A 113 14.36 -1.46 -24.38
N VAL A 114 13.49 -2.45 -24.17
CA VAL A 114 12.39 -2.75 -25.08
C VAL A 114 11.40 -1.57 -25.04
N PRO A 115 11.03 -0.96 -26.19
CA PRO A 115 10.06 0.13 -26.18
C PRO A 115 8.73 -0.29 -25.55
N ASP A 116 8.26 0.48 -24.56
CA ASP A 116 6.89 0.44 -24.04
C ASP A 116 5.96 1.24 -24.97
N PHE A 117 6.02 0.86 -26.23
CA PHE A 117 5.32 1.49 -27.33
C PHE A 117 5.27 0.52 -28.51
N GLU A 118 4.37 0.77 -29.46
CA GLU A 118 4.37 -0.01 -30.69
C GLU A 118 5.63 0.32 -31.49
N ARG A 119 6.49 -0.70 -31.71
CA ARG A 119 7.83 -0.55 -32.29
C ARG A 119 7.83 0.28 -33.58
N ASN A 120 6.86 0.07 -34.46
CA ASN A 120 6.85 0.68 -35.79
C ASN A 120 5.91 1.88 -35.90
N LYS A 121 5.34 2.38 -34.78
CA LYS A 121 4.46 3.55 -34.80
C LYS A 121 5.30 4.84 -34.80
N PRO A 122 5.34 5.61 -35.90
CA PRO A 122 6.21 6.78 -35.98
C PRO A 122 5.70 7.91 -35.08
N PRO A 123 6.59 8.80 -34.58
CA PRO A 123 6.21 9.86 -33.64
C PRO A 123 5.13 10.82 -34.17
N ASP A 124 5.09 11.03 -35.49
CA ASP A 124 4.13 11.88 -36.17
C ASP A 124 2.80 11.19 -36.49
N TYR A 125 2.66 9.88 -36.21
CA TYR A 125 1.43 9.13 -36.45
C TYR A 125 0.21 9.82 -35.82
N ARG A 126 -0.84 9.97 -36.62
CA ARG A 126 -2.16 10.46 -36.21
C ARG A 126 -3.19 9.38 -36.51
N PRO A 127 -3.98 8.96 -35.52
CA PRO A 127 -5.03 7.97 -35.74
C PRO A 127 -6.10 8.55 -36.68
N PRO A 128 -6.68 7.75 -37.58
CA PRO A 128 -7.84 8.16 -38.36
C PRO A 128 -9.06 8.38 -37.46
N GLU A 129 -10.04 9.14 -37.95
CA GLU A 129 -11.31 9.31 -37.26
C GLU A 129 -12.01 7.96 -37.07
N GLY A 130 -12.51 7.70 -35.86
CA GLY A 130 -13.17 6.44 -35.51
C GLY A 130 -12.22 5.28 -35.17
N ALA A 131 -10.90 5.49 -35.14
CA ALA A 131 -9.96 4.48 -34.64
C ALA A 131 -10.27 4.11 -33.18
N VAL A 132 -10.05 2.84 -32.83
CA VAL A 132 -10.30 2.30 -31.49
C VAL A 132 -9.11 1.48 -30.99
N GLY A 133 -9.03 1.28 -29.66
CA GLY A 133 -7.97 0.49 -29.06
C GLY A 133 -6.57 1.04 -29.35
N VAL A 134 -5.62 0.15 -29.66
CA VAL A 134 -4.22 0.50 -29.91
C VAL A 134 -4.05 1.39 -31.15
N GLU A 135 -4.91 1.25 -32.16
CA GLU A 135 -4.88 2.07 -33.36
C GLU A 135 -5.23 3.54 -33.08
N ALA A 136 -6.00 3.81 -32.03
CA ALA A 136 -6.33 5.17 -31.59
C ALA A 136 -5.17 5.90 -30.91
N LEU A 137 -4.08 5.20 -30.55
CA LEU A 137 -2.93 5.80 -29.90
C LEU A 137 -2.08 6.60 -30.88
N ARG A 138 -1.84 7.88 -30.57
CA ARG A 138 -0.97 8.75 -31.34
C ARG A 138 0.50 8.38 -31.16
N GLY A 139 1.34 8.67 -32.16
CA GLY A 139 2.79 8.44 -32.10
C GLY A 139 3.54 9.26 -31.04
N ASP A 140 2.93 10.34 -30.57
CA ASP A 140 3.47 11.28 -29.59
C ASP A 140 2.91 11.11 -28.16
N ASN A 141 2.07 10.10 -27.94
CA ASN A 141 1.47 9.79 -26.65
C ASN A 141 2.18 8.59 -26.00
N ALA A 142 2.71 8.73 -24.78
CA ALA A 142 3.60 7.73 -24.19
C ALA A 142 2.93 6.64 -23.33
N PHE A 143 1.66 6.78 -22.96
CA PHE A 143 1.01 5.93 -21.96
C PHE A 143 0.00 4.98 -22.61
N ILE A 144 0.49 3.87 -23.18
CA ILE A 144 -0.29 2.99 -24.06
C ILE A 144 -1.49 2.29 -23.42
N MET A 145 -1.50 2.18 -22.09
CA MET A 145 -2.61 1.58 -21.34
C MET A 145 -3.70 2.60 -20.98
N GLN A 146 -3.45 3.89 -21.23
CA GLN A 146 -4.42 4.96 -20.99
C GLN A 146 -5.24 5.19 -22.25
N SER A 147 -6.55 5.37 -22.09
CA SER A 147 -7.49 5.52 -23.22
C SER A 147 -7.20 6.74 -24.09
N ASP A 148 -6.61 7.78 -23.51
CA ASP A 148 -6.18 9.00 -24.21
C ASP A 148 -4.66 9.04 -24.50
N GLY A 149 -3.93 8.00 -24.10
CA GLY A 149 -2.49 7.87 -24.25
C GLY A 149 -1.63 8.77 -23.35
N LYS A 150 -2.22 9.42 -22.33
CA LYS A 150 -1.54 10.44 -21.51
C LYS A 150 -1.45 10.04 -20.03
N ALA A 151 -0.47 10.61 -19.33
CA ALA A 151 -0.49 10.62 -17.87
C ALA A 151 -1.50 11.66 -17.38
N TRP A 152 -2.27 11.29 -16.37
CA TRP A 152 -3.29 12.14 -15.78
C TRP A 152 -2.72 12.95 -14.61
N LEU A 153 -2.74 14.27 -14.74
CA LEU A 153 -2.62 15.18 -13.59
C LEU A 153 -3.97 15.32 -12.87
N PHE A 154 -5.04 15.38 -13.66
CA PHE A 154 -6.43 15.30 -13.22
C PHE A 154 -6.95 13.92 -13.63
N ALA A 155 -7.36 13.09 -12.66
CA ALA A 155 -7.88 11.75 -12.91
C ALA A 155 -9.41 11.80 -13.11
N PRO A 156 -9.91 11.73 -14.36
CA PRO A 156 -11.34 11.94 -14.63
C PRO A 156 -12.21 10.75 -14.21
N ASN A 157 -11.61 9.59 -13.93
CA ASN A 157 -12.29 8.39 -13.48
C ASN A 157 -11.36 7.55 -12.58
N GLY A 158 -11.93 6.51 -11.97
CA GLY A 158 -11.18 5.50 -11.21
C GLY A 158 -10.93 5.84 -9.74
N LEU A 159 -11.14 7.09 -9.31
CA LEU A 159 -11.01 7.51 -7.91
C LEU A 159 -12.38 7.88 -7.31
N ALA A 160 -12.68 7.34 -6.13
CA ALA A 160 -13.92 7.56 -5.39
C ALA A 160 -13.95 8.90 -4.64
N ASP A 161 -12.78 9.45 -4.31
CA ASP A 161 -12.60 10.60 -3.42
C ASP A 161 -12.09 11.88 -4.13
N GLY A 162 -12.11 11.85 -5.47
CA GLY A 162 -11.93 13.03 -6.30
C GLY A 162 -10.82 12.91 -7.34
N PRO A 163 -10.79 13.83 -8.31
CA PRO A 163 -9.87 13.76 -9.45
C PRO A 163 -8.46 14.31 -9.15
N LEU A 164 -8.27 14.93 -7.99
CA LEU A 164 -7.01 15.51 -7.52
C LEU A 164 -6.79 15.15 -6.05
N PRO A 165 -5.56 14.83 -5.63
CA PRO A 165 -5.26 14.60 -4.23
C PRO A 165 -5.63 15.82 -3.37
N THR A 166 -6.33 15.57 -2.27
CA THR A 166 -6.73 16.59 -1.29
C THR A 166 -6.38 16.09 0.10
N HIS A 167 -5.83 16.97 0.94
CA HIS A 167 -5.54 16.62 2.33
C HIS A 167 -6.82 16.45 3.15
N TYR A 168 -6.91 15.30 3.82
CA TYR A 168 -7.85 15.05 4.89
C TYR A 168 -7.09 14.52 6.10
N GLU A 169 -7.55 14.84 7.29
CA GLU A 169 -7.04 14.23 8.51
C GLU A 169 -7.36 12.72 8.53
N PRO A 170 -6.51 11.90 9.16
CA PRO A 170 -6.81 10.50 9.45
C PRO A 170 -8.15 10.32 10.18
N HIS A 171 -8.73 9.13 10.11
CA HIS A 171 -9.98 8.82 10.81
C HIS A 171 -9.90 9.10 12.31
N GLU A 172 -8.78 8.71 12.92
CA GLU A 172 -8.43 9.08 14.29
C GLU A 172 -7.30 10.11 14.23
N SER A 173 -7.59 11.37 14.55
CA SER A 173 -6.60 12.45 14.57
C SER A 173 -6.67 13.24 15.88
N PRO A 174 -5.53 13.59 16.49
CA PRO A 174 -5.50 14.45 17.67
C PRO A 174 -5.73 15.94 17.33
N VAL A 175 -5.86 16.28 16.03
CA VAL A 175 -5.92 17.65 15.54
C VAL A 175 -7.08 17.85 14.57
N ARG A 176 -7.54 19.09 14.48
CA ARG A 176 -8.54 19.50 13.50
C ARG A 176 -7.86 19.74 12.16
N ASN A 177 -8.54 19.40 11.07
CA ASN A 177 -8.07 19.76 9.73
C ASN A 177 -7.88 21.28 9.62
N ALA A 178 -6.65 21.71 9.32
CA ALA A 178 -6.29 23.13 9.25
C ALA A 178 -6.69 23.79 7.92
N LEU A 179 -6.97 23.01 6.88
CA LEU A 179 -7.24 23.51 5.53
C LEU A 179 -8.74 23.62 5.23
N TYR A 180 -9.55 22.69 5.75
CA TYR A 180 -10.96 22.57 5.42
C TYR A 180 -11.83 22.31 6.65
N ALA A 181 -13.13 22.63 6.54
CA ALA A 181 -14.11 22.21 7.53
C ALA A 181 -14.34 20.67 7.52
N GLN A 182 -13.98 19.99 6.44
CA GLN A 182 -14.05 18.54 6.34
C GLN A 182 -12.83 17.92 7.04
N GLN A 183 -13.05 17.11 8.08
CA GLN A 183 -12.01 16.43 8.85
C GLN A 183 -11.32 15.35 8.00
N GLY A 184 -11.95 14.19 7.91
CA GLY A 184 -11.45 13.01 7.22
C GLY A 184 -12.03 12.87 5.82
N ASN A 185 -11.49 11.94 5.05
CA ASN A 185 -11.97 11.67 3.70
C ASN A 185 -13.49 11.37 3.75
N PRO A 186 -14.33 12.15 3.03
CA PRO A 186 -15.78 11.99 3.09
C PRO A 186 -16.28 10.73 2.37
N ALA A 187 -15.44 10.11 1.53
CA ALA A 187 -15.79 8.86 0.84
C ALA A 187 -15.39 7.60 1.64
N ARG A 188 -14.59 7.72 2.71
CA ARG A 188 -14.10 6.57 3.50
C ARG A 188 -15.25 5.68 3.97
N ILE A 189 -14.95 4.40 4.18
CA ILE A 189 -15.94 3.43 4.64
C ILE A 189 -15.75 3.19 6.12
N VAL A 190 -16.81 3.44 6.88
CA VAL A 190 -16.85 3.34 8.35
C VAL A 190 -17.86 2.29 8.78
N TYR A 191 -17.60 1.67 9.94
CA TYR A 191 -18.49 0.68 10.54
C TYR A 191 -18.79 1.05 11.98
N GLY A 192 -19.99 1.58 12.25
CA GLY A 192 -20.42 1.88 13.60
C GLY A 192 -20.87 0.64 14.36
N ARG A 193 -19.91 -0.04 15.02
CA ARG A 193 -20.15 -1.31 15.72
C ARG A 193 -19.51 -1.31 17.10
N SER A 194 -20.09 -2.06 18.04
CA SER A 194 -19.60 -2.14 19.42
C SER A 194 -18.29 -2.92 19.56
N ASP A 195 -17.99 -3.81 18.61
CA ASP A 195 -16.74 -4.56 18.47
C ASP A 195 -15.66 -3.79 17.67
N ASN A 196 -16.03 -2.69 17.01
CA ASN A 196 -15.12 -1.79 16.29
C ASN A 196 -15.30 -0.32 16.71
N PRO A 197 -15.13 0.03 18.00
CA PRO A 197 -15.27 1.40 18.44
C PRO A 197 -14.12 2.28 17.93
N SER A 198 -14.44 3.46 17.41
CA SER A 198 -13.45 4.47 17.03
C SER A 198 -12.99 5.28 18.25
N ASN A 199 -11.73 5.74 18.26
CA ASN A 199 -11.37 6.86 19.14
C ASN A 199 -12.01 8.15 18.59
N PRO A 200 -12.47 9.08 19.44
CA PRO A 200 -13.00 10.35 18.97
C PRO A 200 -11.92 11.18 18.27
N ALA A 201 -12.32 11.89 17.22
CA ALA A 201 -11.47 12.85 16.51
C ALA A 201 -12.28 14.14 16.22
N PRO A 202 -11.64 15.31 16.11
CA PRO A 202 -12.34 16.56 15.82
C PRO A 202 -13.24 16.42 14.58
N PRO A 203 -14.49 16.90 14.60
CA PRO A 203 -15.04 17.84 15.57
C PRO A 203 -15.67 17.18 16.80
N GLU A 204 -15.59 15.85 16.93
CA GLU A 204 -16.07 15.14 18.13
C GLU A 204 -15.24 15.54 19.36
N ALA A 205 -15.90 15.59 20.51
CA ALA A 205 -15.27 15.93 21.78
C ALA A 205 -14.45 14.75 22.33
N HIS A 206 -13.67 15.01 23.38
CA HIS A 206 -13.00 13.99 24.19
C HIS A 206 -11.87 13.21 23.51
N GLY A 207 -11.35 13.70 22.39
CA GLY A 207 -10.15 13.14 21.74
C GLY A 207 -8.90 13.17 22.61
N GLU A 208 -8.84 14.05 23.63
CA GLU A 208 -7.73 14.13 24.58
C GLU A 208 -7.54 12.88 25.44
N VAL A 209 -8.52 11.95 25.46
CA VAL A 209 -8.41 10.64 26.13
C VAL A 209 -7.41 9.73 25.41
N PHE A 210 -7.20 9.93 24.11
CA PHE A 210 -6.21 9.22 23.28
C PHE A 210 -5.28 10.24 22.62
N PRO A 211 -4.39 10.90 23.39
CA PRO A 211 -3.72 12.12 22.93
C PRO A 211 -2.52 11.89 22.00
N PHE A 212 -2.08 10.64 21.82
CA PHE A 212 -0.85 10.34 21.10
C PHE A 212 -1.15 9.71 19.74
N VAL A 213 -0.37 10.10 18.73
CA VAL A 213 -0.41 9.43 17.44
C VAL A 213 0.24 8.06 17.58
N PHE A 214 -0.44 7.03 17.11
CA PHE A 214 0.04 5.65 17.06
C PHE A 214 0.28 5.25 15.61
N THR A 215 1.47 4.73 15.34
CA THR A 215 1.84 4.23 14.03
C THR A 215 2.52 2.87 14.13
N THR A 216 2.36 2.06 13.08
CA THR A 216 2.97 0.73 12.98
C THR A 216 3.90 0.64 11.77
N ALA A 217 5.09 0.06 11.96
CA ALA A 217 5.95 -0.31 10.84
C ALA A 217 6.72 -1.60 11.12
N ARG A 218 7.84 -1.78 10.44
CA ARG A 218 8.56 -3.05 10.37
C ARG A 218 9.94 -2.94 10.99
N LEU A 219 10.45 -4.10 11.39
CA LEU A 219 11.85 -4.34 11.72
C LEU A 219 12.48 -5.19 10.64
N THR A 220 13.77 -4.97 10.40
CA THR A 220 14.53 -5.69 9.39
C THR A 220 14.53 -7.20 9.65
N GLU A 221 14.56 -7.59 10.91
CA GLU A 221 14.69 -8.98 11.37
C GLU A 221 13.37 -9.76 11.32
N HIS A 222 12.25 -9.09 11.03
CA HIS A 222 10.92 -9.72 11.06
C HIS A 222 10.10 -9.52 9.79
N HIS A 223 9.35 -10.55 9.42
CA HIS A 223 8.55 -10.56 8.20
C HIS A 223 7.06 -10.65 8.51
N THR A 224 6.26 -9.71 7.99
CA THR A 224 4.79 -9.64 8.15
C THR A 224 4.35 -9.69 9.62
N ALA A 225 3.40 -10.53 10.03
CA ALA A 225 3.01 -10.72 11.44
C ALA A 225 4.00 -11.63 12.23
N GLY A 226 5.21 -11.81 11.69
CA GLY A 226 6.29 -12.61 12.26
C GLY A 226 6.06 -14.12 12.28
N GLY A 227 5.00 -14.64 11.66
CA GLY A 227 4.70 -16.08 11.64
C GLY A 227 5.82 -16.96 11.09
N MET A 228 6.62 -16.43 10.15
CA MET A 228 7.84 -17.09 9.67
C MET A 228 9.05 -16.72 10.54
N SER A 229 9.34 -15.42 10.70
CA SER A 229 10.60 -14.96 11.28
C SER A 229 10.74 -15.24 12.77
N ARG A 230 9.65 -15.26 13.56
CA ARG A 230 9.70 -15.59 14.99
C ARG A 230 9.98 -17.06 15.25
N GLN A 231 9.85 -17.92 14.24
CA GLN A 231 10.19 -19.35 14.32
C GLN A 231 11.68 -19.59 14.03
N LEU A 232 12.42 -18.57 13.57
CA LEU A 232 13.85 -18.67 13.27
C LEU A 232 14.66 -18.19 14.49
N PRO A 233 15.42 -19.07 15.18
CA PRO A 233 16.06 -18.74 16.45
C PRO A 233 16.96 -17.50 16.40
N TYR A 234 17.77 -17.33 15.34
CA TYR A 234 18.66 -16.17 15.23
C TYR A 234 17.91 -14.84 15.07
N LEU A 235 16.78 -14.82 14.35
CA LEU A 235 15.97 -13.60 14.22
C LEU A 235 15.19 -13.31 15.50
N ALA A 236 14.71 -14.37 16.16
CA ALA A 236 14.06 -14.29 17.46
C ALA A 236 15.02 -13.78 18.56
N GLU A 237 16.30 -14.15 18.50
CA GLU A 237 17.34 -13.65 19.41
C GLU A 237 17.63 -12.15 19.18
N LEU A 238 17.65 -11.68 17.93
CA LEU A 238 17.90 -10.28 17.60
C LEU A 238 16.74 -9.36 18.03
N GLN A 239 15.49 -9.81 17.93
CA GLN A 239 14.29 -9.05 18.30
C GLN A 239 13.35 -9.90 19.17
N PRO A 240 13.65 -10.07 20.47
CA PRO A 240 12.96 -11.06 21.30
C PRO A 240 11.60 -10.59 21.84
N GLU A 241 11.40 -9.29 22.02
CA GLU A 241 10.24 -8.75 22.70
C GLU A 241 9.60 -7.60 21.91
N LEU A 242 8.26 -7.55 21.92
CA LEU A 242 7.52 -6.41 21.39
C LEU A 242 7.84 -5.16 22.22
N PHE A 243 8.10 -4.04 21.53
CA PHE A 243 8.38 -2.76 22.15
C PHE A 243 7.57 -1.60 21.54
N VAL A 244 7.45 -0.51 22.29
CA VAL A 244 6.92 0.78 21.86
C VAL A 244 8.02 1.82 21.92
N GLU A 245 8.30 2.46 20.80
CA GLU A 245 9.23 3.58 20.74
C GLU A 245 8.55 4.88 21.14
N VAL A 246 9.20 5.63 22.02
CA VAL A 246 8.73 6.92 22.54
C VAL A 246 9.86 7.94 22.61
N SER A 247 9.53 9.21 22.40
CA SER A 247 10.48 10.33 22.64
C SER A 247 10.86 10.42 24.12
N PRO A 248 12.05 10.94 24.47
CA PRO A 248 12.40 11.23 25.87
C PRO A 248 11.40 12.17 26.57
N GLU A 249 10.83 13.13 25.84
CA GLU A 249 9.81 14.05 26.35
C GLU A 249 8.55 13.30 26.78
N LEU A 250 8.04 12.42 25.89
CA LEU A 250 6.87 11.59 26.19
C LEU A 250 7.16 10.63 27.35
N ALA A 251 8.36 10.04 27.39
CA ALA A 251 8.77 9.17 28.48
C ALA A 251 8.74 9.90 29.83
N ARG A 252 9.29 11.11 29.91
CA ARG A 252 9.20 11.97 31.11
C ARG A 252 7.75 12.34 31.45
N MET A 253 6.96 12.72 30.44
CA MET A 253 5.55 13.13 30.60
C MET A 253 4.67 12.00 31.16
N ARG A 254 4.91 10.76 30.72
CA ARG A 254 4.11 9.59 31.10
C ARG A 254 4.76 8.70 32.17
N GLY A 255 5.95 9.05 32.63
CA GLY A 255 6.70 8.24 33.61
C GLY A 255 7.11 6.87 33.06
N LEU A 256 7.52 6.81 31.79
CA LEU A 256 7.97 5.59 31.13
C LEU A 256 9.48 5.43 31.31
N THR A 257 9.92 4.28 31.80
CA THR A 257 11.34 3.94 31.97
C THR A 257 11.79 3.05 30.81
N HIS A 258 12.97 3.30 30.26
CA HIS A 258 13.52 2.49 29.18
C HIS A 258 13.66 1.01 29.60
N LEU A 259 13.22 0.10 28.73
CA LEU A 259 13.17 -1.36 28.90
C LEU A 259 12.24 -1.89 30.00
N ASP A 260 11.52 -1.00 30.70
CA ASP A 260 10.40 -1.42 31.54
C ASP A 260 9.15 -1.70 30.71
N TRP A 261 8.13 -2.24 31.38
CA TRP A 261 6.83 -2.48 30.77
C TRP A 261 6.01 -1.20 30.69
N ALA A 262 5.33 -1.05 29.56
CA ALA A 262 4.20 -0.15 29.38
C ALA A 262 3.05 -0.91 28.73
N HIS A 263 1.89 -0.27 28.68
CA HIS A 263 0.81 -0.71 27.82
C HIS A 263 0.26 0.45 27.01
N VAL A 264 -0.06 0.15 25.75
CA VAL A 264 -0.68 1.07 24.80
C VAL A 264 -2.16 0.76 24.76
N VAL A 265 -2.99 1.81 24.79
CA VAL A 265 -4.45 1.70 24.94
C VAL A 265 -5.13 2.44 23.80
N THR A 266 -6.11 1.80 23.19
CA THR A 266 -7.10 2.44 22.31
C THR A 266 -8.52 2.12 22.81
N SER A 267 -9.53 2.64 22.14
CA SER A 267 -10.92 2.26 22.36
C SER A 267 -11.16 0.75 22.19
N ARG A 268 -10.33 0.05 21.39
CA ARG A 268 -10.47 -1.39 21.09
C ARG A 268 -9.99 -2.23 22.26
N THR A 269 -8.74 -2.04 22.69
CA THR A 269 -8.11 -2.83 23.76
C THR A 269 -6.86 -2.13 24.31
N ALA A 270 -6.13 -2.82 25.20
CA ALA A 270 -4.77 -2.48 25.56
C ALA A 270 -3.82 -3.65 25.30
N ILE A 271 -2.57 -3.36 24.96
CA ILE A 271 -1.50 -4.36 24.80
C ILE A 271 -0.24 -3.96 25.56
N ASP A 272 0.51 -4.95 26.04
CA ASP A 272 1.79 -4.76 26.73
C ASP A 272 2.95 -4.69 25.73
N ALA A 273 3.91 -3.81 25.99
CA ALA A 273 5.16 -3.72 25.24
C ALA A 273 6.30 -3.21 26.14
N LYS A 274 7.54 -3.52 25.77
CA LYS A 274 8.71 -2.87 26.36
C LYS A 274 8.84 -1.43 25.91
N VAL A 275 9.29 -0.54 26.79
CA VAL A 275 9.52 0.86 26.44
C VAL A 275 10.89 1.02 25.78
N PHE A 276 10.92 1.55 24.56
CA PHE A 276 12.16 1.94 23.90
C PHE A 276 12.24 3.47 23.79
N VAL A 277 12.96 4.11 24.72
CA VAL A 277 13.11 5.58 24.72
C VAL A 277 14.21 5.95 23.72
N THR A 278 13.90 6.81 22.75
CA THR A 278 14.86 7.18 21.71
C THR A 278 14.63 8.57 21.13
N ASP A 279 15.73 9.28 20.84
CA ASP A 279 15.72 10.60 20.18
C ASP A 279 15.30 10.55 18.70
N ARG A 280 15.19 9.33 18.13
CA ARG A 280 14.61 9.12 16.78
C ARG A 280 13.14 9.49 16.75
N MET A 281 12.43 9.28 17.87
CA MET A 281 11.05 9.72 18.03
C MET A 281 11.07 11.18 18.49
N LYS A 282 10.62 12.07 17.62
CA LYS A 282 10.51 13.50 17.91
C LYS A 282 9.06 13.94 18.00
N PRO A 283 8.67 14.69 19.05
CA PRO A 283 7.40 15.39 19.06
C PRO A 283 7.32 16.37 17.89
N LEU A 284 6.15 16.48 17.27
CA LEU A 284 5.89 17.43 16.19
C LEU A 284 5.26 18.68 16.77
N ARG A 285 5.68 19.85 16.30
CA ARG A 285 5.05 21.12 16.66
C ARG A 285 4.07 21.52 15.58
N LEU A 286 2.79 21.58 15.91
CA LEU A 286 1.72 22.04 15.04
C LEU A 286 1.03 23.21 15.72
N GLU A 287 1.22 24.41 15.18
CA GLU A 287 0.77 25.67 15.78
C GLU A 287 1.23 25.83 17.25
N ASP A 288 0.29 25.94 18.18
CA ASP A 288 0.49 26.05 19.62
C ASP A 288 0.58 24.68 20.32
N ARG A 289 0.47 23.58 19.58
CA ARG A 289 0.42 22.21 20.10
C ARG A 289 1.72 21.45 19.87
N VAL A 290 2.01 20.55 20.80
CA VAL A 290 3.05 19.53 20.67
C VAL A 290 2.36 18.18 20.54
N ILE A 291 2.50 17.54 19.38
CA ILE A 291 1.95 16.23 19.08
C ILE A 291 3.03 15.18 19.35
N HIS A 292 2.77 14.34 20.35
CA HIS A 292 3.62 13.19 20.63
C HIS A 292 3.16 11.97 19.83
N GLN A 293 4.13 11.16 19.43
CA GLN A 293 3.92 9.98 18.61
C GLN A 293 4.54 8.78 19.32
N VAL A 294 3.90 7.62 19.18
CA VAL A 294 4.42 6.32 19.56
C VAL A 294 4.49 5.43 18.33
N TRP A 295 5.52 4.61 18.26
CA TRP A 295 5.72 3.67 17.16
C TRP A 295 5.82 2.25 17.69
N MET A 296 5.18 1.30 17.01
CA MET A 296 5.29 -0.13 17.35
C MET A 296 5.51 -1.01 16.11
N PRO A 297 6.37 -2.03 16.20
CA PRO A 297 6.44 -3.09 15.21
C PRO A 297 5.31 -4.10 15.40
N TYR A 298 4.73 -4.63 14.32
CA TYR A 298 3.53 -5.50 14.39
C TYR A 298 3.83 -7.00 14.22
N HIS A 299 5.00 -7.45 14.65
CA HIS A 299 5.55 -8.75 14.29
C HIS A 299 5.26 -9.88 15.28
N TRP A 300 4.61 -9.62 16.42
CA TRP A 300 4.43 -10.61 17.48
C TRP A 300 3.05 -11.25 17.47
N GLY A 301 2.96 -12.36 18.20
CA GLY A 301 1.73 -13.09 18.46
C GLY A 301 1.94 -14.10 19.58
N TYR A 302 0.89 -14.82 19.94
CA TYR A 302 0.82 -15.61 21.16
C TYR A 302 1.49 -17.00 21.09
N ALA A 303 2.15 -17.34 19.99
CA ALA A 303 2.77 -18.65 19.78
C ALA A 303 4.11 -18.55 19.06
N GLY A 304 5.04 -19.44 19.40
CA GLY A 304 6.40 -19.52 18.85
C GLY A 304 7.50 -19.34 19.89
N PRO A 305 8.78 -19.47 19.49
CA PRO A 305 9.96 -19.28 20.35
C PRO A 305 9.97 -17.94 21.09
N VAL A 306 9.53 -16.88 20.41
CA VAL A 306 9.28 -15.56 21.00
C VAL A 306 7.80 -15.21 20.88
N GLN A 307 7.23 -14.78 22.00
CA GLN A 307 5.82 -14.42 22.14
C GLN A 307 5.69 -12.93 22.43
N GLY A 308 4.55 -12.37 22.07
CA GLY A 308 4.22 -10.98 22.36
C GLY A 308 2.78 -10.69 21.94
N GLU A 309 2.39 -9.44 22.09
CA GLU A 309 1.03 -9.01 21.80
C GLU A 309 0.81 -8.79 20.30
N VAL A 310 -0.45 -8.88 19.87
CA VAL A 310 -0.83 -8.60 18.49
C VAL A 310 -1.16 -7.12 18.37
N VAL A 311 -0.27 -6.36 17.73
CA VAL A 311 -0.40 -4.89 17.61
C VAL A 311 -1.65 -4.48 16.81
N ASN A 312 -2.10 -5.31 15.88
CA ASN A 312 -3.34 -5.07 15.14
C ASN A 312 -4.58 -5.05 16.04
N ASP A 313 -4.56 -5.63 17.25
CA ASP A 313 -5.69 -5.56 18.18
C ASP A 313 -5.97 -4.10 18.61
N LEU A 314 -4.96 -3.22 18.50
CA LEU A 314 -5.12 -1.79 18.76
C LEU A 314 -5.76 -1.02 17.60
N LEU A 315 -5.93 -1.59 16.40
CA LEU A 315 -6.40 -0.86 15.21
C LEU A 315 -7.90 -1.05 14.98
N GLY A 316 -8.57 0.01 14.54
CA GLY A 316 -9.96 -0.05 14.10
C GLY A 316 -10.07 -0.45 12.62
N VAL A 317 -11.28 -0.81 12.20
CA VAL A 317 -11.62 -1.08 10.82
C VAL A 317 -12.31 0.15 10.24
N VAL A 318 -11.55 0.95 9.50
CA VAL A 318 -12.02 2.02 8.61
C VAL A 318 -11.24 1.90 7.32
N LEU A 319 -11.94 1.93 6.19
CA LEU A 319 -11.37 1.51 4.92
C LEU A 319 -11.20 2.67 3.95
N ASP A 320 -10.11 2.62 3.20
CA ASP A 320 -9.92 3.41 1.99
C ASP A 320 -11.08 3.16 1.01
N PRO A 321 -11.66 4.21 0.40
CA PRO A 321 -12.84 4.07 -0.45
C PRO A 321 -12.58 3.39 -1.80
N ASN A 322 -11.32 3.33 -2.23
CA ASN A 322 -10.93 2.79 -3.54
C ASN A 322 -10.55 1.31 -3.43
N VAL A 323 -9.77 0.93 -2.41
CA VAL A 323 -9.18 -0.41 -2.29
C VAL A 323 -9.59 -1.18 -1.04
N PHE A 324 -10.42 -0.60 -0.18
CA PHE A 324 -10.94 -1.24 1.03
C PHE A 324 -9.86 -1.68 2.03
N ILE A 325 -8.67 -1.07 1.97
CA ILE A 325 -7.58 -1.36 2.91
C ILE A 325 -7.79 -0.55 4.18
N GLN A 326 -7.64 -1.22 5.33
CA GLN A 326 -7.82 -0.61 6.64
C GLN A 326 -6.74 0.44 6.98
N GLU A 327 -7.15 1.53 7.62
CA GLU A 327 -6.25 2.55 8.16
C GLU A 327 -5.41 1.98 9.32
N SER A 328 -4.16 1.66 9.02
CA SER A 328 -3.26 0.95 9.95
C SER A 328 -1.93 1.67 10.20
N LYS A 329 -1.81 2.91 9.69
CA LYS A 329 -0.59 3.73 9.79
C LYS A 329 -0.75 4.92 10.70
N VAL A 330 -1.97 5.41 10.87
CA VAL A 330 -2.28 6.48 11.80
C VAL A 330 -3.53 6.10 12.56
N ALA A 331 -3.39 6.02 13.88
CA ALA A 331 -4.48 5.93 14.83
C ALA A 331 -4.11 6.85 16.01
N THR A 332 -5.03 7.00 16.97
CA THR A 332 -4.69 7.62 18.25
C THR A 332 -4.60 6.58 19.36
N CYS A 333 -3.87 6.89 20.42
CA CYS A 333 -3.77 6.02 21.59
C CYS A 333 -3.44 6.82 22.86
N ASP A 334 -3.53 6.15 24.01
CA ASP A 334 -2.77 6.52 25.20
C ASP A 334 -1.66 5.50 25.45
N VAL A 335 -0.65 5.89 26.23
CA VAL A 335 0.42 5.00 26.70
C VAL A 335 0.63 5.20 28.19
N ARG A 336 0.67 4.10 28.93
CA ARG A 336 0.71 4.07 30.40
C ARG A 336 1.87 3.19 30.89
N PRO A 337 2.55 3.57 31.98
CA PRO A 337 3.59 2.73 32.57
C PRO A 337 2.98 1.46 33.18
N GLY A 338 3.79 0.41 33.26
CA GLY A 338 3.41 -0.90 33.80
C GLY A 338 2.61 -1.75 32.81
N ARG A 339 2.40 -3.01 33.20
CA ARG A 339 1.56 -3.95 32.43
C ARG A 339 0.08 -3.63 32.58
N ARG A 340 -0.69 -3.94 31.55
CA ARG A 340 -2.15 -3.79 31.56
C ARG A 340 -2.82 -4.73 32.56
N PRO A 341 -4.02 -4.39 33.05
CA PRO A 341 -4.91 -5.35 33.69
C PRO A 341 -5.25 -6.53 32.76
N ARG A 342 -5.58 -7.70 33.31
CA ARG A 342 -5.91 -8.91 32.55
C ARG A 342 -7.35 -9.35 32.82
N GLY A 343 -7.88 -10.26 32.01
CA GLY A 343 -9.20 -10.86 32.22
C GLY A 343 -10.34 -9.81 32.36
N PRO A 344 -11.29 -10.01 33.29
CA PRO A 344 -12.39 -9.06 33.51
C PRO A 344 -11.94 -7.64 33.87
N GLN A 345 -10.77 -7.48 34.53
CA GLN A 345 -10.26 -6.16 34.86
C GLN A 345 -9.85 -5.36 33.61
N LEU A 346 -9.39 -6.02 32.54
CA LEU A 346 -9.11 -5.36 31.26
C LEU A 346 -10.39 -4.78 30.66
N LEU A 347 -11.49 -5.55 30.69
CA LEU A 347 -12.77 -5.09 30.14
C LEU A 347 -13.29 -3.86 30.90
N ALA A 348 -13.22 -3.88 32.23
CA ALA A 348 -13.60 -2.73 33.05
C ALA A 348 -12.70 -1.50 32.78
N TYR A 349 -11.40 -1.72 32.56
CA TYR A 349 -10.43 -0.69 32.22
C TYR A 349 -10.73 -0.04 30.87
N ILE A 350 -10.98 -0.82 29.82
CA ILE A 350 -11.34 -0.30 28.50
C ILE A 350 -12.71 0.39 28.52
N ALA A 351 -13.68 -0.17 29.24
CA ALA A 351 -14.99 0.47 29.44
C ALA A 351 -14.86 1.85 30.09
N ASP A 352 -13.89 2.04 31.00
CA ASP A 352 -13.60 3.35 31.58
C ASP A 352 -13.05 4.35 30.57
N TYR A 353 -12.08 3.94 29.72
CA TYR A 353 -11.61 4.79 28.61
C TYR A 353 -12.76 5.19 27.68
N ARG A 354 -13.61 4.23 27.30
CA ARG A 354 -14.78 4.50 26.44
C ARG A 354 -15.74 5.49 27.08
N ARG A 355 -16.05 5.34 28.38
CA ARG A 355 -16.90 6.31 29.11
C ARG A 355 -16.28 7.70 29.17
N ARG A 356 -14.99 7.81 29.51
CA ARG A 356 -14.28 9.11 29.57
C ARG A 356 -14.22 9.79 28.20
N ALA A 357 -14.11 9.01 27.13
CA ALA A 357 -14.08 9.48 25.76
C ALA A 357 -15.47 9.69 25.14
N GLY A 358 -16.56 9.36 25.85
CA GLY A 358 -17.93 9.44 25.30
C GLY A 358 -18.16 8.54 24.08
N ILE A 359 -17.44 7.42 23.96
CA ILE A 359 -17.51 6.54 22.78
C ILE A 359 -18.86 5.82 22.72
N THR A 360 -19.49 5.87 21.55
CA THR A 360 -20.67 5.11 21.16
C THR A 360 -20.40 4.38 19.83
N THR A 361 -21.38 3.61 19.34
CA THR A 361 -21.31 3.05 17.98
C THR A 361 -21.36 4.11 16.88
N GLU A 362 -21.70 5.36 17.21
CA GLU A 362 -21.76 6.47 16.26
C GLU A 362 -20.43 7.24 16.17
N THR A 363 -19.52 7.06 17.13
CA THR A 363 -18.23 7.76 17.15
C THR A 363 -17.40 7.47 15.89
N GLY A 364 -16.98 8.53 15.20
CA GLY A 364 -16.19 8.48 13.97
C GLY A 364 -16.98 8.13 12.71
N THR A 365 -18.29 7.86 12.81
CA THR A 365 -19.12 7.40 11.69
C THR A 365 -19.70 8.52 10.83
N GLN A 366 -19.56 9.78 11.27
CA GLN A 366 -19.99 10.95 10.50
C GLN A 366 -19.02 11.22 9.33
N LEU A 367 -19.48 11.00 8.10
CA LEU A 367 -18.66 11.19 6.89
C LEU A 367 -18.53 12.67 6.50
N ASP A 368 -19.63 13.41 6.43
CA ASP A 368 -19.64 14.86 6.21
C ASP A 368 -19.51 15.59 7.55
N THR A 369 -18.37 16.23 7.77
CA THR A 369 -18.07 16.98 9.00
C THR A 369 -18.16 18.49 8.80
N THR A 370 -18.65 18.93 7.64
CA THR A 370 -18.93 20.34 7.35
C THR A 370 -20.31 20.76 7.88
N ARG A 371 -21.21 19.81 8.11
CA ARG A 371 -22.59 20.02 8.56
C ARG A 371 -23.01 18.92 9.52
N PRO A 372 -23.94 19.17 10.45
CA PRO A 372 -24.63 18.10 11.17
C PRO A 372 -25.36 17.22 10.16
N GLY A 373 -25.14 15.90 10.22
CA GLY A 373 -25.70 14.96 9.26
C GLY A 373 -25.98 13.59 9.90
N PRO A 374 -26.75 12.73 9.22
CA PRO A 374 -27.05 11.40 9.71
C PRO A 374 -25.79 10.52 9.75
N VAL A 375 -25.77 9.59 10.70
CA VAL A 375 -24.81 8.49 10.74
C VAL A 375 -25.00 7.63 9.49
N VAL A 376 -23.92 7.41 8.72
CA VAL A 376 -24.04 6.87 7.35
C VAL A 376 -24.02 5.34 7.33
N HIS A 377 -23.34 4.69 8.27
CA HIS A 377 -23.20 3.24 8.31
C HIS A 377 -23.24 2.68 9.74
N LEU A 378 -24.45 2.38 10.19
CA LEU A 378 -24.68 1.33 11.19
C LEU A 378 -25.09 0.08 10.39
N GLU A 379 -24.40 -1.04 10.60
CA GLU A 379 -25.01 -2.31 10.18
C GLU A 379 -26.37 -2.43 10.89
N PRO A 380 -27.42 -2.92 10.22
CA PRO A 380 -28.70 -3.12 10.88
C PRO A 380 -28.47 -3.99 12.12
N GLU A 381 -28.92 -3.52 13.29
CA GLU A 381 -28.90 -4.33 14.51
C GLU A 381 -29.47 -5.70 14.16
N GLU A 382 -28.70 -6.77 14.43
CA GLU A 382 -29.22 -8.13 14.33
C GLU A 382 -30.52 -8.14 15.14
N LYS A 383 -31.64 -8.32 14.45
CA LYS A 383 -32.92 -8.50 15.12
C LYS A 383 -32.77 -9.72 16.04
N PRO A 384 -33.18 -9.61 17.31
CA PRO A 384 -32.90 -10.58 18.36
C PRO A 384 -33.36 -12.00 18.04
#